data_AF-A0A8S0X3E2-F1
#
_entry.id   AF-A0A8S0X3E2-F1
#
_cell.length_a   1.000
_cell.length_b   1.000
_cell.length_c   1.000
_cell.angle_alpha   90.00
_cell.angle_beta   90.00
_cell.angle_gamma   90.00
#
_symmetry.space_group_name_H-M   'P 1'
#
loop_
_entity.id
_entity.type
_entity.pdbx_description
1 polymer ?
#
loop_
_entity_poly.entity_id
_entity_poly.type
_entity_poly.pdbx_seq_one_letter_code
_entity_poly.pdbx_strand_id
1 'polypeptide(L)'
;MDAQNRAASRSNRTAAYINKQINTPWTEESILEWQKLRKQTLKQPAISRENACDYKWRNIYVCLPIPANSYSYAEENDYRDVEIFFTAHRGRRQVSESAARLTELMKIPLLKEHFKSAGWAISFPESVLMLTPPVFNNIYKGALGEVCGAYIFKNLLGINLFELDVHEFELFDFKTADGIYVDFKLWSDQIGIVAKEQIEKIRSKIEKTSASRVYIVNILASENTQFKPIISKDGKIIEVPFLCKNSDINGEAINFIGKEFCR
;
A
#
# COMPACT_ATOMS: atom_id res chain seq x y z
N MET A 1 -27.13 -14.00 3.46
CA MET A 1 -26.89 -14.65 2.16
C MET A 1 -26.88 -13.66 1.00
N ASP A 2 -27.97 -12.96 0.71
CA ASP A 2 -28.06 -12.08 -0.48
C ASP A 2 -27.09 -10.88 -0.45
N ALA A 3 -26.95 -10.19 0.69
CA ALA A 3 -25.96 -9.12 0.85
C ALA A 3 -24.50 -9.60 0.75
N GLN A 4 -24.20 -10.81 1.25
CA GLN A 4 -22.86 -11.40 1.17
C GLN A 4 -22.52 -11.77 -0.27
N ASN A 5 -23.45 -12.38 -1.01
CA ASN A 5 -23.27 -12.74 -2.41
C ASN A 5 -23.05 -11.49 -3.28
N ARG A 6 -23.78 -10.39 -3.02
CA ARG A 6 -23.54 -9.11 -3.69
C ARG A 6 -22.15 -8.55 -3.38
N ALA A 7 -21.70 -8.63 -2.13
CA ALA A 7 -20.39 -8.16 -1.71
C ALA A 7 -19.25 -9.01 -2.32
N ALA A 8 -19.42 -10.33 -2.37
CA ALA A 8 -18.51 -11.27 -3.03
C ALA A 8 -18.41 -10.98 -4.53
N SER A 9 -19.55 -10.91 -5.23
CA SER A 9 -19.60 -10.57 -6.66
C SER A 9 -18.95 -9.22 -6.97
N ARG A 10 -19.13 -8.22 -6.10
CA ARG A 10 -18.46 -6.92 -6.24
C ARG A 10 -16.95 -7.05 -6.04
N SER A 11 -16.51 -7.82 -5.05
CA SER A 11 -15.09 -8.08 -4.79
C SER A 11 -14.43 -8.76 -6.00
N ASN A 12 -15.02 -9.82 -6.55
CA ASN A 12 -14.51 -10.50 -7.74
C ASN A 12 -14.41 -9.56 -8.95
N ARG A 13 -15.40 -8.67 -9.15
CA ARG A 13 -15.34 -7.64 -10.21
C ARG A 13 -14.21 -6.65 -10.00
N THR A 14 -13.97 -6.20 -8.78
CA THR A 14 -12.83 -5.31 -8.48
C THR A 14 -11.49 -6.01 -8.67
N ALA A 15 -11.38 -7.29 -8.31
CA ALA A 15 -10.17 -8.08 -8.58
C ALA A 15 -9.93 -8.22 -10.09
N ALA A 16 -10.96 -8.55 -10.87
CA ALA A 16 -10.87 -8.64 -12.33
C ALA A 16 -10.48 -7.29 -12.97
N TYR A 17 -11.01 -6.17 -12.46
CA TYR A 17 -10.62 -4.83 -12.91
C TYR A 17 -9.14 -4.54 -12.64
N ILE A 18 -8.67 -4.77 -11.41
CA ILE A 18 -7.26 -4.58 -11.02
C ILE A 18 -6.35 -5.45 -11.88
N ASN A 19 -6.66 -6.75 -12.01
CA ASN A 19 -5.87 -7.68 -12.79
C ASN A 19 -5.87 -7.34 -14.28
N LYS A 20 -7.01 -6.92 -14.83
CA LYS A 20 -7.06 -6.44 -16.22
C LYS A 20 -6.17 -5.22 -16.41
N GLN A 21 -6.26 -4.24 -15.50
CA GLN A 21 -5.51 -3.00 -15.61
C GLN A 21 -4.00 -3.25 -15.56
N ILE A 22 -3.51 -4.05 -14.60
CA ILE A 22 -2.08 -4.36 -14.44
C ILE A 22 -1.52 -5.14 -15.64
N ASN A 23 -2.34 -5.93 -16.32
CA ASN A 23 -1.95 -6.69 -17.50
C ASN A 23 -2.19 -5.96 -18.83
N THR A 24 -2.67 -4.71 -18.78
CA THR A 24 -2.86 -3.87 -19.97
C THR A 24 -1.77 -2.81 -20.01
N PRO A 25 -1.17 -2.50 -21.19
CA PRO A 25 -0.22 -1.42 -21.30
C PRO A 25 -0.80 -0.10 -20.77
N TRP A 26 0.00 0.60 -19.96
CA TRP A 26 -0.40 1.87 -19.38
C TRP A 26 -0.42 2.98 -20.43
N THR A 27 -1.34 3.91 -20.21
CA THR A 27 -1.50 5.17 -20.95
C THR A 27 -1.56 6.30 -19.93
N GLU A 28 -1.29 7.54 -20.34
CA GLU A 28 -1.41 8.70 -19.44
C GLU A 28 -2.80 8.79 -18.79
N GLU A 29 -3.86 8.51 -19.56
CA GLU A 29 -5.24 8.50 -19.07
C GLU A 29 -5.47 7.40 -18.01
N SER A 30 -5.03 6.17 -18.28
CA SER A 30 -5.22 5.06 -17.33
C SER A 30 -4.38 5.23 -16.06
N ILE A 31 -3.18 5.81 -16.17
CA ILE A 31 -2.36 6.20 -15.01
C ILE A 31 -3.10 7.24 -14.16
N LEU A 32 -3.67 8.27 -14.80
CA LEU A 32 -4.42 9.29 -14.09
C LEU A 32 -5.64 8.71 -13.35
N GLU A 33 -6.39 7.81 -13.98
CA GLU A 33 -7.52 7.13 -13.34
C GLU A 33 -7.07 6.22 -12.19
N TRP A 34 -5.95 5.52 -12.34
CA TRP A 34 -5.36 4.70 -11.28
C TRP A 34 -4.92 5.55 -10.09
N GLN A 35 -4.25 6.68 -10.32
CA GLN A 35 -3.87 7.62 -9.27
C GLN A 35 -5.10 8.24 -8.58
N LYS A 36 -6.18 8.53 -9.32
CA LYS A 36 -7.46 8.99 -8.73
C LYS A 36 -8.07 7.92 -7.82
N LEU A 37 -8.04 6.65 -8.24
CA LEU A 37 -8.48 5.52 -7.42
C LEU A 37 -7.68 5.44 -6.12
N ARG A 38 -6.33 5.49 -6.19
CA ARG A 38 -5.45 5.49 -5.01
C ARG A 38 -5.74 6.65 -4.06
N LYS A 39 -5.91 7.87 -4.60
CA LYS A 39 -6.28 9.05 -3.80
C LYS A 39 -7.65 8.88 -3.14
N GLN A 40 -8.61 8.27 -3.83
CA GLN A 40 -9.93 8.00 -3.27
C GLN A 40 -9.86 7.02 -2.10
N THR A 41 -9.09 5.93 -2.22
CA THR A 41 -8.97 4.95 -1.14
C THR A 41 -8.28 5.54 0.09
N LEU A 42 -7.31 6.44 -0.08
CA LEU A 42 -6.69 7.20 1.02
C LEU A 42 -7.68 8.16 1.69
N LYS A 43 -8.51 8.85 0.90
CA LYS A 43 -9.48 9.83 1.39
C LYS A 43 -10.64 9.19 2.14
N GLN A 44 -11.18 8.09 1.61
CA GLN A 44 -12.40 7.45 2.10
C GLN A 44 -12.25 5.92 2.08
N PRO A 45 -11.40 5.30 2.91
CA PRO A 45 -11.30 3.84 2.99
C PRO A 45 -12.52 3.19 3.66
N ALA A 46 -13.26 3.97 4.45
CA ALA A 46 -14.53 3.60 5.07
C ALA A 46 -15.43 4.84 5.14
N ILE A 47 -16.73 4.68 4.86
CA ILE A 47 -17.68 5.79 4.73
C ILE A 47 -18.91 5.53 5.61
N SER A 48 -19.18 6.46 6.53
CA SER A 48 -20.31 6.39 7.48
C SER A 48 -21.68 6.68 6.88
N ARG A 49 -21.76 7.39 5.76
CA ARG A 49 -23.03 7.73 5.10
C ARG A 49 -22.93 7.50 3.60
N GLU A 50 -23.87 6.74 3.04
CA GLU A 50 -23.83 6.35 1.62
C GLU A 50 -23.79 7.56 0.67
N ASN A 51 -24.51 8.64 1.01
CA ASN A 51 -24.53 9.89 0.22
C ASN A 51 -23.19 10.65 0.18
N ALA A 52 -22.24 10.33 1.06
CA ALA A 52 -20.89 10.90 1.03
C ALA A 52 -19.97 10.20 0.03
N CYS A 53 -20.41 9.10 -0.57
CA CYS A 53 -19.69 8.39 -1.62
C CYS A 53 -20.10 8.93 -3.00
N ASP A 54 -19.13 9.43 -3.77
CA ASP A 54 -19.35 9.75 -5.18
C ASP A 54 -19.73 8.45 -5.93
N TYR A 55 -20.82 8.52 -6.71
CA TYR A 55 -21.39 7.39 -7.43
C TYR A 55 -20.35 6.64 -8.27
N LYS A 56 -19.38 7.35 -8.87
CA LYS A 56 -18.34 6.72 -9.70
C LYS A 56 -17.48 5.73 -8.93
N TRP A 57 -17.31 5.93 -7.61
CA TRP A 57 -16.51 5.06 -6.76
C TRP A 57 -17.31 3.93 -6.11
N ARG A 58 -18.64 3.92 -6.20
CA ARG A 58 -19.49 2.97 -5.48
C ARG A 58 -19.10 1.49 -5.68
N ASN A 59 -18.54 1.17 -6.84
CA ASN A 59 -18.12 -0.19 -7.18
C ASN A 59 -16.91 -0.71 -6.38
N ILE A 60 -16.10 0.18 -5.78
CA ILE A 60 -14.93 -0.21 -4.98
C ILE A 60 -15.26 -0.49 -3.52
N TYR A 61 -16.52 -0.33 -3.12
CA TYR A 61 -16.99 -0.50 -1.74
C TYR A 61 -17.98 -1.65 -1.59
N VAL A 62 -17.86 -2.41 -0.51
CA VAL A 62 -18.89 -3.31 0.02
C VAL A 62 -19.88 -2.51 0.87
N CYS A 63 -21.18 -2.76 0.66
CA CYS A 63 -22.25 -2.23 1.52
C CYS A 63 -22.47 -3.19 2.70
N LEU A 64 -22.25 -2.69 3.91
CA LEU A 64 -22.49 -3.45 5.13
C LEU A 64 -23.98 -3.44 5.47
N PRO A 65 -24.56 -4.59 5.89
CA PRO A 65 -25.98 -4.64 6.27
C PRO A 65 -26.24 -3.91 7.60
N ILE A 66 -25.23 -3.84 8.46
CA ILE A 66 -25.23 -3.13 9.73
C ILE A 66 -23.94 -2.30 9.74
N PRO A 67 -23.98 -1.00 10.11
CA PRO A 67 -22.79 -0.19 10.25
C PRO A 67 -21.74 -0.89 11.13
N ALA A 68 -20.49 -0.88 10.68
CA ALA A 68 -19.36 -1.44 11.42
C ALA A 68 -18.04 -0.81 10.96
N ASN A 69 -16.98 -1.04 11.72
CA ASN A 69 -15.62 -0.57 11.40
C ASN A 69 -14.76 -1.65 10.69
N SER A 70 -15.33 -2.84 10.46
CA SER A 70 -14.64 -3.95 9.82
C SER A 70 -15.60 -5.00 9.28
N TYR A 71 -15.09 -5.83 8.38
CA TYR A 71 -15.70 -7.10 8.01
C TYR A 71 -14.62 -8.15 7.67
N SER A 72 -14.99 -9.43 7.72
CA SER A 72 -14.09 -10.56 7.45
C SER A 72 -14.28 -11.11 6.05
N TYR A 73 -13.22 -11.68 5.48
CA TYR A 73 -13.28 -12.36 4.19
C TYR A 73 -12.34 -13.57 4.13
N ALA A 74 -12.65 -14.49 3.22
CA ALA A 74 -11.72 -15.49 2.71
C ALA A 74 -11.52 -15.24 1.21
N GLU A 75 -10.34 -15.55 0.70
CA GLU A 75 -10.14 -15.56 -0.75
C GLU A 75 -9.25 -16.72 -1.17
N GLU A 76 -9.50 -17.19 -2.38
CA GLU A 76 -8.67 -18.13 -3.12
C GLU A 76 -8.33 -17.58 -4.51
N ASN A 77 -7.23 -18.09 -5.07
CA ASN A 77 -6.82 -17.84 -6.45
C ASN A 77 -6.63 -16.35 -6.79
N ASP A 78 -6.02 -15.57 -5.90
CA ASP A 78 -5.79 -14.12 -6.06
C ASP A 78 -7.11 -13.36 -6.23
N TYR A 79 -8.00 -13.53 -5.24
CA TYR A 79 -9.32 -12.90 -5.19
C TYR A 79 -10.27 -13.26 -6.36
N ARG A 80 -10.04 -14.37 -7.08
CA ARG A 80 -11.05 -14.88 -8.03
C ARG A 80 -12.28 -15.40 -7.30
N ASP A 81 -12.06 -16.02 -6.16
CA ASP A 81 -13.10 -16.58 -5.31
C ASP A 81 -13.05 -15.90 -3.95
N VAL A 82 -13.91 -14.89 -3.74
CA VAL A 82 -13.99 -14.15 -2.49
C VAL A 82 -15.26 -14.49 -1.73
N GLU A 83 -15.12 -14.90 -0.47
CA GLU A 83 -16.23 -15.05 0.46
C GLU A 83 -16.24 -13.91 1.47
N ILE A 84 -17.43 -13.36 1.75
CA ILE A 84 -17.62 -12.20 2.63
C ILE A 84 -18.43 -12.58 3.87
N PHE A 85 -17.98 -12.14 5.03
CA PHE A 85 -18.61 -12.37 6.33
C PHE A 85 -18.76 -11.04 7.09
N PHE A 86 -20.01 -10.65 7.35
CA PHE A 86 -20.34 -9.43 8.10
C PHE A 86 -20.35 -9.61 9.62
N THR A 87 -20.24 -10.85 10.09
CA THR A 87 -20.05 -11.18 11.50
C THR A 87 -18.59 -11.52 11.77
N ALA A 88 -18.11 -11.16 12.96
CA ALA A 88 -16.73 -11.42 13.35
C ALA A 88 -16.43 -12.92 13.30
N HIS A 89 -15.51 -13.31 12.41
CA HIS A 89 -15.01 -14.68 12.32
C HIS A 89 -13.53 -14.69 12.72
N ARG A 90 -13.23 -15.30 13.86
CA ARG A 90 -11.84 -15.49 14.31
C ARG A 90 -11.06 -16.30 13.26
N GLY A 91 -9.82 -15.90 13.01
CA GLY A 91 -8.90 -16.58 12.09
C GLY A 91 -9.05 -16.18 10.61
N ARG A 92 -10.04 -15.36 10.24
CA ARG A 92 -10.18 -14.86 8.87
C ARG A 92 -9.52 -13.50 8.68
N ARG A 93 -9.09 -13.23 7.44
CA ARG A 93 -8.59 -11.91 7.05
C ARG A 93 -9.71 -10.86 7.18
N GLN A 94 -9.30 -9.61 7.39
CA GLN A 94 -10.23 -8.52 7.63
C GLN A 94 -9.90 -7.31 6.76
N VAL A 95 -10.96 -6.59 6.38
CA VAL A 95 -10.86 -5.19 5.98
C VAL A 95 -11.15 -4.38 7.25
N SER A 96 -10.11 -3.79 7.82
CA SER A 96 -10.17 -3.03 9.07
C SER A 96 -9.00 -2.06 9.19
N GLU A 97 -9.13 -1.08 10.09
CA GLU A 97 -8.05 -0.12 10.39
C GLU A 97 -6.76 -0.81 10.86
N SER A 98 -6.92 -1.79 11.75
CA SER A 98 -5.80 -2.58 12.29
C SER A 98 -5.15 -3.46 11.23
N ALA A 99 -5.94 -4.09 10.34
CA ALA A 99 -5.40 -4.89 9.24
C ALA A 99 -4.66 -4.06 8.19
N ALA A 100 -4.94 -2.75 8.10
CA ALA A 100 -4.18 -1.78 7.31
C ALA A 100 -2.97 -1.20 8.04
N ARG A 101 -2.82 -1.50 9.34
CA ARG A 101 -1.85 -0.88 10.25
C ARG A 101 -1.97 0.65 10.32
N LEU A 102 -3.14 1.20 9.96
CA LEU A 102 -3.37 2.65 10.00
C LEU A 102 -3.28 3.17 11.43
N THR A 103 -3.78 2.42 12.42
CA THR A 103 -3.65 2.77 13.84
C THR A 103 -2.20 3.00 14.24
N GLU A 104 -1.25 2.19 13.73
CA GLU A 104 0.18 2.32 14.03
C GLU A 104 0.78 3.54 13.33
N LEU A 105 0.48 3.75 12.04
CA LEU A 105 0.92 4.92 11.28
C LEU A 105 0.46 6.22 11.95
N MET A 106 -0.79 6.26 12.41
CA MET A 106 -1.40 7.46 13.01
C MET A 106 -0.96 7.73 14.45
N LYS A 107 -0.19 6.82 15.06
CA LYS A 107 0.52 7.12 16.32
C LYS A 107 1.79 7.92 16.08
N ILE A 108 2.35 7.92 14.86
CA ILE A 108 3.50 8.72 14.48
C ILE A 108 3.02 10.15 14.22
N PRO A 109 3.34 11.14 15.07
CA PRO A 109 2.75 12.48 14.98
C PRO A 109 2.99 13.15 13.61
N LEU A 110 4.20 12.99 13.08
CA LEU A 110 4.59 13.53 11.79
C LEU A 110 3.72 13.02 10.63
N LEU A 111 3.45 11.70 10.59
CA LEU A 111 2.62 11.10 9.55
C LEU A 111 1.14 11.46 9.75
N LYS A 112 0.67 11.51 11.01
CA LYS A 112 -0.70 11.92 11.32
C LYS A 112 -1.00 13.34 10.83
N GLU A 113 -0.10 14.28 11.07
CA GLU A 113 -0.26 15.66 10.59
C GLU A 113 -0.18 15.74 9.06
N HIS A 114 0.70 14.94 8.43
CA HIS A 114 0.71 14.83 6.97
C HIS A 114 -0.65 14.38 6.41
N PHE A 115 -1.23 13.30 6.96
CA PHE A 115 -2.52 12.79 6.51
C PHE A 115 -3.66 13.80 6.69
N LYS A 116 -3.69 14.49 7.84
CA LYS A 116 -4.66 15.58 8.08
C LYS A 116 -4.53 16.69 7.04
N SER A 117 -3.30 17.16 6.80
CA SER A 117 -3.04 18.24 5.84
C SER A 117 -3.43 17.88 4.41
N ALA A 118 -3.29 16.59 4.03
CA ALA A 118 -3.67 16.06 2.73
C ALA A 118 -5.17 15.72 2.61
N GLY A 119 -5.93 15.81 3.70
CA GLY A 119 -7.35 15.44 3.75
C GLY A 119 -7.59 13.93 3.62
N TRP A 120 -6.63 13.10 4.03
CA TRP A 120 -6.75 11.65 4.05
C TRP A 120 -7.33 11.14 5.37
N ALA A 121 -7.89 9.94 5.33
CA ALA A 121 -8.48 9.33 6.51
C ALA A 121 -7.41 8.92 7.53
N ILE A 122 -7.61 9.31 8.78
CA ILE A 122 -6.74 8.95 9.92
C ILE A 122 -7.37 7.86 10.81
N SER A 123 -8.56 7.38 10.47
CA SER A 123 -9.27 6.33 11.19
C SER A 123 -10.38 5.71 10.33
N PHE A 124 -10.83 4.51 10.68
CA PHE A 124 -12.03 3.92 10.09
C PHE A 124 -13.22 4.13 11.05
N PRO A 125 -14.12 5.07 10.76
CA PRO A 125 -15.32 5.23 11.57
C PRO A 125 -16.26 4.04 11.39
N GLU A 126 -17.28 3.94 12.25
CA GLU A 126 -18.43 3.07 11.99
C GLU A 126 -19.04 3.45 10.63
N SER A 127 -19.07 2.48 9.72
CA SER A 127 -19.22 2.69 8.28
C SER A 127 -20.30 1.82 7.67
N VAL A 128 -21.02 2.37 6.68
CA VAL A 128 -21.97 1.62 5.85
C VAL A 128 -21.33 1.12 4.55
N LEU A 129 -20.26 1.78 4.11
CA LEU A 129 -19.45 1.37 2.96
C LEU A 129 -17.99 1.19 3.39
N MET A 130 -17.38 0.08 3.00
CA MET A 130 -15.96 -0.21 3.23
C MET A 130 -15.32 -0.77 1.96
N LEU A 131 -14.05 -0.50 1.70
CA LEU A 131 -13.38 -0.99 0.49
C LEU A 131 -13.54 -2.50 0.30
N THR A 132 -13.68 -2.98 -0.94
CA THR A 132 -13.64 -4.42 -1.24
C THR A 132 -12.27 -5.01 -0.87
N PRO A 133 -12.15 -6.33 -0.58
CA PRO A 133 -10.88 -6.91 -0.17
C PRO A 133 -9.73 -6.71 -1.18
N PRO A 134 -9.94 -6.83 -2.51
CA PRO A 134 -8.88 -6.54 -3.48
C PRO A 134 -8.41 -5.09 -3.45
N VAL A 135 -9.35 -4.14 -3.37
CA VAL A 135 -9.01 -2.71 -3.35
C VAL A 135 -8.31 -2.33 -2.04
N PHE A 136 -8.77 -2.90 -0.93
CA PHE A 136 -8.15 -2.71 0.38
C PHE A 136 -6.69 -3.20 0.41
N ASN A 137 -6.43 -4.41 -0.07
CA ASN A 137 -5.08 -4.99 0.03
C ASN A 137 -4.13 -4.52 -1.06
N ASN A 138 -4.59 -4.43 -2.31
CA ASN A 138 -3.70 -4.20 -3.45
C ASN A 138 -3.55 -2.71 -3.77
N ILE A 139 -4.54 -1.88 -3.43
CA ILE A 139 -4.54 -0.45 -3.76
C ILE A 139 -4.33 0.40 -2.52
N TYR A 140 -5.20 0.28 -1.51
CA TYR A 140 -5.16 1.14 -0.33
C TYR A 140 -3.89 0.95 0.50
N LYS A 141 -3.51 -0.29 0.84
CA LYS A 141 -2.27 -0.54 1.60
C LYS A 141 -1.01 -0.14 0.85
N GLY A 142 -0.98 -0.33 -0.48
CA GLY A 142 0.11 0.16 -1.32
C GLY A 142 0.21 1.68 -1.25
N ALA A 143 -0.92 2.37 -1.44
CA ALA A 143 -0.98 3.83 -1.39
C ALA A 143 -0.58 4.37 -0.01
N LEU A 144 -0.98 3.71 1.08
CA LEU A 144 -0.53 4.05 2.43
C LEU A 144 0.99 3.98 2.55
N GLY A 145 1.60 2.89 2.06
CA GLY A 145 3.05 2.70 2.13
C GLY A 145 3.79 3.80 1.38
N GLU A 146 3.36 4.06 0.14
CA GLU A 146 3.96 5.06 -0.74
C GLU A 146 3.89 6.47 -0.17
N VAL A 147 2.72 6.94 0.27
CA VAL A 147 2.59 8.31 0.79
C VAL A 147 3.39 8.52 2.08
N CYS A 148 3.45 7.51 2.95
CA CYS A 148 4.28 7.57 4.15
C CYS A 148 5.78 7.61 3.81
N GLY A 149 6.21 6.69 2.93
CA GLY A 149 7.60 6.58 2.52
C GLY A 149 8.09 7.82 1.79
N ALA A 150 7.33 8.29 0.80
CA ALA A 150 7.66 9.48 0.04
C ALA A 150 7.71 10.73 0.92
N TYR A 151 6.79 10.86 1.89
CA TYR A 151 6.83 11.96 2.85
C TYR A 151 8.11 11.95 3.70
N ILE A 152 8.53 10.78 4.20
CA ILE A 152 9.76 10.63 4.99
C ILE A 152 11.00 10.94 4.13
N PHE A 153 11.09 10.39 2.92
CA PHE A 153 12.20 10.64 2.00
C PHE A 153 12.35 12.12 1.69
N LYS A 154 11.25 12.81 1.39
CA LYS A 154 11.29 14.23 1.09
C LYS A 154 11.64 15.08 2.30
N ASN A 155 10.93 14.90 3.42
CA ASN A 155 10.98 15.86 4.53
C ASN A 155 12.07 15.57 5.56
N LEU A 156 12.55 14.33 5.67
CA LEU A 156 13.59 13.95 6.64
C LEU A 156 14.94 13.64 5.99
N LEU A 157 14.94 13.12 4.76
CA LEU A 157 16.17 12.79 4.03
C LEU A 157 16.55 13.85 2.99
N GLY A 158 15.63 14.76 2.63
CA GLY A 158 15.86 15.74 1.56
C GLY A 158 15.96 15.12 0.17
N ILE A 159 15.47 13.88 0.00
CA ILE A 159 15.52 13.13 -1.26
C ILE A 159 14.22 13.40 -2.03
N ASN A 160 14.34 13.97 -3.22
CA ASN A 160 13.21 14.18 -4.11
C ASN A 160 12.90 12.91 -4.88
N LEU A 161 11.64 12.47 -4.78
CA LEU A 161 11.10 11.34 -5.52
C LEU A 161 10.16 11.85 -6.60
N PHE A 162 10.27 11.26 -7.78
CA PHE A 162 9.49 11.57 -8.97
C PHE A 162 8.65 10.36 -9.37
N GLU A 163 7.45 10.64 -9.88
CA GLU A 163 6.58 9.64 -10.51
C GLU A 163 7.30 9.02 -11.72
N LEU A 164 6.91 7.79 -12.04
CA LEU A 164 7.46 7.05 -13.18
C LEU A 164 6.80 7.44 -14.49
N ASP A 165 7.57 7.36 -15.57
CA ASP A 165 7.04 7.55 -16.91
C ASP A 165 6.11 6.40 -17.33
N VAL A 166 5.31 6.58 -18.37
CA VAL A 166 4.30 5.60 -18.81
C VAL A 166 4.89 4.19 -19.02
N HIS A 167 6.09 4.09 -19.56
CA HIS A 167 6.76 2.81 -19.83
C HIS A 167 7.34 2.14 -18.59
N GLU A 168 7.49 2.89 -17.49
CA GLU A 168 8.06 2.43 -16.23
C GLU A 168 6.99 2.24 -15.14
N PHE A 169 5.77 2.71 -15.38
CA PHE A 169 4.68 2.69 -14.41
C PHE A 169 4.38 1.26 -13.90
N GLU A 170 4.17 1.13 -12.58
CA GLU A 170 4.05 -0.12 -11.81
C GLU A 170 5.29 -1.04 -11.80
N LEU A 171 6.44 -0.61 -12.35
CA LEU A 171 7.71 -1.32 -12.13
C LEU A 171 8.27 -1.04 -10.73
N PHE A 172 8.24 0.21 -10.28
CA PHE A 172 8.54 0.63 -8.91
C PHE A 172 7.58 1.75 -8.52
N ASP A 173 7.71 2.30 -7.31
CA ASP A 173 6.82 3.37 -6.86
C ASP A 173 7.32 4.73 -7.33
N PHE A 174 8.64 4.97 -7.19
CA PHE A 174 9.26 6.25 -7.53
C PHE A 174 10.68 6.09 -8.08
N LYS A 175 11.19 7.16 -8.70
CA LYS A 175 12.60 7.31 -9.06
C LYS A 175 13.17 8.66 -8.59
N THR A 176 14.49 8.74 -8.53
CA THR A 176 15.25 9.98 -8.36
C THR A 176 15.79 10.47 -9.71
N ALA A 177 16.31 11.69 -9.76
CA ALA A 177 16.98 12.23 -10.94
C ALA A 177 18.23 11.41 -11.35
N ASP A 178 18.85 10.72 -10.40
CA ASP A 178 20.10 9.96 -10.59
C ASP A 178 19.83 8.48 -10.98
N GLY A 179 18.60 8.14 -11.36
CA GLY A 179 18.24 6.79 -11.81
C GLY A 179 18.18 5.75 -10.69
N ILE A 180 18.11 6.19 -9.43
CA ILE A 180 17.82 5.34 -8.26
C ILE A 180 16.31 5.19 -8.13
N TYR A 181 15.83 3.95 -8.02
CA TYR A 181 14.41 3.64 -7.85
C TYR A 181 14.09 3.26 -6.40
N VAL A 182 12.87 3.53 -5.97
CA VAL A 182 12.38 3.23 -4.63
C VAL A 182 11.03 2.54 -4.73
N ASP A 183 10.87 1.47 -3.97
CA ASP A 183 9.63 0.72 -3.83
C ASP A 183 9.35 0.51 -2.34
N PHE A 184 8.23 1.07 -1.90
CA PHE A 184 7.76 1.11 -0.54
C PHE A 184 6.83 -0.07 -0.25
N LYS A 185 7.04 -0.67 0.91
CA LYS A 185 6.29 -1.83 1.36
C LYS A 185 5.64 -1.57 2.71
N LEU A 186 4.45 -2.08 2.90
CA LEU A 186 3.74 -2.06 4.19
C LEU A 186 3.50 -3.49 4.64
N TRP A 187 4.58 -4.23 4.84
CA TRP A 187 4.57 -5.64 5.19
C TRP A 187 4.37 -5.85 6.70
N SER A 188 3.93 -7.05 7.08
CA SER A 188 4.05 -7.56 8.44
C SER A 188 5.27 -8.47 8.54
N ASP A 189 5.89 -8.57 9.73
CA ASP A 189 7.16 -9.28 10.01
C ASP A 189 7.26 -10.73 9.53
N GLN A 190 6.14 -11.39 9.21
CA GLN A 190 6.15 -12.74 8.62
C GLN A 190 6.81 -12.78 7.23
N ILE A 191 7.12 -11.64 6.62
CA ILE A 191 7.73 -11.50 5.28
C ILE A 191 9.19 -11.01 5.38
N GLY A 192 9.87 -11.23 6.51
CA GLY A 192 11.18 -10.65 6.84
C GLY A 192 12.39 -11.06 5.97
N ILE A 193 12.19 -11.76 4.86
CA ILE A 193 13.22 -12.01 3.84
C ILE A 193 12.55 -11.83 2.49
N VAL A 194 13.05 -10.91 1.65
CA VAL A 194 12.73 -10.91 0.23
C VAL A 194 13.12 -12.28 -0.31
N ALA A 195 12.13 -13.15 -0.50
CA ALA A 195 12.36 -14.51 -0.98
C ALA A 195 13.14 -14.45 -2.30
N LYS A 196 13.90 -15.50 -2.62
CA LYS A 196 14.67 -15.56 -3.88
C LYS A 196 13.81 -15.19 -5.11
N GLU A 197 12.57 -15.66 -5.14
CA GLU A 197 11.60 -15.34 -6.20
C GLU A 197 11.26 -13.83 -6.29
N GLN A 198 11.28 -13.11 -5.17
CA GLN A 198 11.08 -11.67 -5.15
C GLN A 198 12.33 -10.94 -5.65
N ILE A 199 13.53 -11.44 -5.33
CA ILE A 199 14.79 -10.88 -5.86
C ILE A 199 14.82 -11.00 -7.38
N GLU A 200 14.44 -12.15 -7.95
CA GLU A 200 14.39 -12.34 -9.41
C GLU A 200 13.41 -11.36 -10.09
N LYS A 201 12.24 -11.12 -9.48
CA LYS A 201 11.29 -10.11 -9.95
C LYS A 201 11.88 -8.70 -9.91
N ILE A 202 12.57 -8.34 -8.83
CA ILE A 202 13.25 -7.04 -8.72
C ILE A 202 14.34 -6.91 -9.79
N ARG A 203 15.10 -7.98 -10.05
CA ARG A 203 16.13 -8.01 -11.10
C ARG A 203 15.55 -7.78 -12.49
N SER A 204 14.46 -8.45 -12.82
CA SER A 204 13.76 -8.23 -14.09
C SER A 204 13.27 -6.78 -14.23
N LYS A 205 12.79 -6.17 -13.13
CA LYS A 205 12.41 -4.74 -13.13
C LYS A 205 13.63 -3.82 -13.35
N ILE A 206 14.76 -4.10 -12.70
CA ILE A 206 16.03 -3.35 -12.89
C ILE A 206 16.48 -3.36 -14.34
N GLU A 207 16.40 -4.52 -15.01
CA GLU A 207 16.78 -4.64 -16.43
C GLU A 207 15.87 -3.81 -17.33
N LYS A 208 14.58 -3.76 -17.04
CA LYS A 208 13.60 -2.96 -17.81
C LYS A 208 13.78 -1.46 -17.62
N THR A 209 14.14 -1.01 -16.42
CA THR A 209 14.31 0.42 -16.10
C THR A 209 15.74 0.93 -16.25
N SER A 210 16.70 0.04 -16.51
CA SER A 210 18.15 0.35 -16.44
C SER A 210 18.55 1.01 -15.10
N ALA A 211 17.89 0.65 -14.00
CA ALA A 211 18.11 1.24 -12.69
C ALA A 211 19.58 1.11 -12.26
N SER A 212 20.16 2.20 -11.78
CA SER A 212 21.51 2.20 -11.18
C SER A 212 21.49 1.44 -9.85
N ARG A 213 20.44 1.68 -9.06
CA ARG A 213 20.20 1.11 -7.74
C ARG A 213 18.70 1.12 -7.43
N VAL A 214 18.25 0.17 -6.60
CA VAL A 214 16.87 0.03 -6.14
C VAL A 214 16.85 -0.09 -4.63
N TYR A 215 15.99 0.69 -3.99
CA TYR A 215 15.66 0.59 -2.58
C TYR A 215 14.30 -0.08 -2.40
N ILE A 216 14.28 -1.20 -1.69
CA ILE A 216 13.05 -1.85 -1.22
C ILE A 216 12.89 -1.47 0.25
N VAL A 217 11.91 -0.64 0.56
CA VAL A 217 11.80 0.05 1.85
C VAL A 217 10.49 -0.31 2.52
N ASN A 218 10.55 -1.14 3.55
CA ASN A 218 9.37 -1.37 4.37
C ASN A 218 9.12 -0.16 5.28
N ILE A 219 7.87 0.22 5.51
CA ILE A 219 7.51 1.41 6.30
C ILE A 219 7.52 1.10 7.79
N LEU A 220 6.88 0.00 8.22
CA LEU A 220 6.70 -0.32 9.64
C LEU A 220 7.30 -1.68 9.99
N ALA A 221 8.06 -1.71 11.09
CA ALA A 221 8.45 -2.95 11.77
C ALA A 221 7.40 -3.38 12.80
N SER A 222 7.46 -4.63 13.25
CA SER A 222 6.85 -5.04 14.51
C SER A 222 7.84 -4.87 15.67
N GLU A 223 7.37 -5.03 16.90
CA GLU A 223 8.12 -4.64 18.11
C GLU A 223 9.51 -5.29 18.22
N ASN A 224 9.67 -6.53 17.76
CA ASN A 224 10.91 -7.29 17.91
C ASN A 224 11.84 -7.26 16.68
N THR A 225 11.47 -6.57 15.59
CA THR A 225 12.29 -6.52 14.37
C THR A 225 13.59 -5.76 14.65
N GLN A 226 14.74 -6.34 14.32
CA GLN A 226 16.04 -5.65 14.41
C GLN A 226 16.32 -4.87 13.12
N PHE A 227 16.96 -3.70 13.24
CA PHE A 227 17.39 -2.94 12.08
C PHE A 227 18.63 -3.60 11.45
N LYS A 228 18.40 -4.39 10.40
CA LYS A 228 19.44 -5.09 9.64
C LYS A 228 19.19 -4.90 8.14
N PRO A 229 19.71 -3.83 7.53
CA PRO A 229 19.60 -3.63 6.09
C PRO A 229 20.41 -4.68 5.34
N ILE A 230 19.94 -5.06 4.15
CA ILE A 230 20.60 -6.01 3.27
C ILE A 230 21.00 -5.29 2.00
N ILE A 231 22.24 -5.49 1.56
CA ILE A 231 22.74 -4.99 0.28
C ILE A 231 23.11 -6.20 -0.56
N SER A 232 22.62 -6.26 -1.79
CA SER A 232 22.99 -7.34 -2.72
C SER A 232 24.50 -7.32 -3.03
N LYS A 233 25.05 -8.47 -3.43
CA LYS A 233 26.51 -8.61 -3.69
C LYS A 233 27.07 -7.58 -4.69
N ASP A 234 26.25 -7.14 -5.63
CA ASP A 234 26.59 -6.15 -6.65
C ASP A 234 26.17 -4.71 -6.30
N GLY A 235 25.67 -4.47 -5.08
CA GLY A 235 25.27 -3.15 -4.61
C GLY A 235 24.02 -2.55 -5.26
N LYS A 236 23.32 -3.30 -6.13
CA LYS A 236 22.16 -2.78 -6.87
C LYS A 236 20.84 -2.82 -6.11
N ILE A 237 20.66 -3.74 -5.17
CA ILE A 237 19.42 -3.89 -4.39
C ILE A 237 19.75 -3.61 -2.93
N ILE A 238 19.08 -2.62 -2.35
CA ILE A 238 19.19 -2.25 -0.94
C ILE A 238 17.83 -2.48 -0.31
N GLU A 239 17.78 -3.38 0.66
CA GLU A 239 16.58 -3.68 1.44
C GLU A 239 16.67 -2.96 2.78
N VAL A 240 15.73 -2.07 3.04
CA VAL A 240 15.57 -1.37 4.31
C VAL A 240 14.43 -2.05 5.08
N PRO A 241 14.70 -2.63 6.26
CA PRO A 241 13.75 -3.50 6.95
C PRO A 241 12.54 -2.73 7.52
N PHE A 242 12.72 -1.44 7.83
CA PHE A 242 11.66 -0.53 8.25
C PHE A 242 12.15 0.93 8.28
N LEU A 243 11.24 1.91 8.10
CA LEU A 243 11.49 3.33 8.39
C LEU A 243 11.00 3.73 9.78
N CYS A 244 9.96 3.06 10.27
CA CYS A 244 9.26 3.42 11.49
C CYS A 244 9.14 2.20 12.40
N LYS A 245 9.29 2.41 13.71
CA LYS A 245 9.16 1.38 14.73
C LYS A 245 8.68 2.00 16.04
N ASN A 246 7.86 1.29 16.80
CA ASN A 246 7.38 1.71 18.11
C ASN A 246 6.72 3.10 18.09
N SER A 247 5.92 3.38 17.05
CA SER A 247 5.23 4.67 16.86
C SER A 247 6.15 5.88 16.63
N ASP A 248 7.39 5.66 16.22
CA ASP A 248 8.33 6.74 15.89
C ASP A 248 9.14 6.44 14.62
N ILE A 249 9.77 7.48 14.07
CA ILE A 249 10.74 7.37 12.97
C ILE A 249 12.01 6.71 13.52
N ASN A 250 12.52 5.70 12.81
CA ASN A 250 13.74 5.03 13.22
C ASN A 250 14.98 5.80 12.76
N GLY A 251 15.75 6.34 13.71
CA GLY A 251 16.96 7.11 13.41
C GLY A 251 18.07 6.32 12.72
N GLU A 252 18.19 5.01 12.98
CA GLU A 252 19.17 4.15 12.29
C GLU A 252 18.83 4.03 10.80
N ALA A 253 17.55 3.89 10.45
CA ALA A 253 17.07 3.86 9.07
C ALA A 253 17.37 5.16 8.33
N ILE A 254 17.06 6.31 8.94
CA ILE A 254 17.34 7.63 8.35
C ILE A 254 18.85 7.81 8.11
N ASN A 255 19.69 7.48 9.10
CA ASN A 255 21.14 7.59 8.97
C ASN A 255 21.70 6.64 7.90
N PHE A 256 21.20 5.40 7.85
CA PHE A 256 21.61 4.41 6.85
C PHE A 256 21.27 4.88 5.44
N ILE A 257 20.02 5.25 5.17
CA ILE A 257 19.59 5.70 3.85
C ILE A 257 20.34 6.97 3.44
N GLY A 258 20.48 7.95 4.33
CA GLY A 258 21.20 9.19 4.03
C GLY A 258 22.66 8.95 3.63
N LYS A 259 23.35 8.03 4.31
CA LYS A 259 24.73 7.65 3.95
C LYS A 259 24.81 6.88 2.64
N GLU A 260 23.90 5.93 2.43
CA GLU A 260 23.94 5.05 1.26
C GLU A 260 23.51 5.78 -0.02
N PHE A 261 22.62 6.77 0.05
CA PHE A 261 22.27 7.61 -1.10
C PHE A 261 23.42 8.54 -1.53
N CYS A 262 24.34 8.89 -0.64
CA CYS A 262 25.50 9.74 -0.96
C CYS A 262 26.67 8.96 -1.61
N ARG A 263 26.52 7.64 -1.83
CA ARG A 263 27.54 6.74 -2.41
C ARG A 263 27.20 6.33 -3.83
#